data_AF-A0A1Q7DSV6-F1
#
_entry.id   AF-A0A1Q7DSV6-F1
#
_cell.length_a   1.000
_cell.length_b   1.000
_cell.length_c   1.000
_cell.angle_alpha   90.00
_cell.angle_beta   90.00
_cell.angle_gamma   90.00
#
_symmetry.space_group_name_H-M   'P 1'
#
loop_
_entity.id
_entity.type
_entity.pdbx_description
1 polymer ?
#
loop_
_entity_poly.entity_id
_entity_poly.type
_entity_poly.pdbx_seq_one_letter_code
_entity_poly.pdbx_strand_id
1 'polypeptide(L)'
;MEYLQSPSTKFPTREDAAWLVLGFVVFWGATGIFAVSMLLDGGRVASPRILPLASLVIASAVILEFGLRRLQANLTGKTLSPWPRGIVSLHTISQAFLPSTMSEAADRIGLNGKVLAAFVYVLVVADLVLLAVVTG
;
A
#
# COMPACT_ATOMS: atom_id res chain seq x y z
N MET A 1 -30.29 -23.10 -14.00
CA MET A 1 -30.12 -21.64 -13.98
C MET A 1 -29.07 -21.33 -12.92
N GLU A 2 -27.80 -21.55 -13.26
CA GLU A 2 -26.68 -21.14 -12.41
C GLU A 2 -26.63 -19.61 -12.45
N TYR A 3 -26.94 -18.97 -11.32
CA TYR A 3 -26.66 -17.55 -11.18
C TYR A 3 -25.16 -17.39 -11.30
N LEU A 4 -24.73 -16.79 -12.42
CA LEU A 4 -23.41 -16.19 -12.58
C LEU A 4 -23.24 -15.19 -11.43
N GLN A 5 -22.71 -15.64 -10.30
CA GLN A 5 -22.16 -14.75 -9.28
C GLN A 5 -21.04 -14.01 -9.98
N SER A 6 -21.32 -12.78 -10.43
CA SER A 6 -20.30 -11.82 -10.78
C SER A 6 -19.25 -11.89 -9.67
N PRO A 7 -17.96 -12.12 -9.99
CA PRO A 7 -16.95 -12.25 -8.95
C PRO A 7 -17.08 -11.05 -8.01
N SER A 8 -17.24 -11.32 -6.72
CA SER A 8 -17.40 -10.27 -5.72
C SER A 8 -16.25 -9.27 -5.89
N THR A 9 -16.53 -8.07 -6.41
CA THR A 9 -15.46 -7.10 -6.66
C THR A 9 -14.84 -6.68 -5.34
N LYS A 10 -13.50 -6.64 -5.29
CA LYS A 10 -12.76 -6.21 -4.11
C LYS A 10 -12.95 -4.70 -3.84
N PHE A 11 -13.42 -3.97 -4.86
CA PHE A 11 -13.62 -2.52 -4.82
C PHE A 11 -15.01 -2.12 -5.32
N PRO A 12 -16.03 -2.16 -4.43
CA PRO A 12 -17.39 -1.76 -4.76
C PRO A 12 -17.45 -0.32 -5.30
N THR A 13 -16.65 0.59 -4.74
CA THR A 13 -16.57 1.99 -5.18
C THR A 13 -15.19 2.33 -5.77
N ARG A 14 -15.16 3.36 -6.63
CA ARG A 14 -13.91 3.93 -7.15
C ARG A 14 -13.05 4.52 -6.03
N GLU A 15 -13.70 5.05 -4.99
CA GLU A 15 -13.03 5.64 -3.85
C GLU A 15 -12.22 4.61 -3.08
N ASP A 16 -12.77 3.40 -2.86
CA ASP A 16 -12.06 2.34 -2.13
C ASP A 16 -10.80 1.88 -2.87
N ALA A 17 -10.89 1.76 -4.20
CA ALA A 17 -9.74 1.46 -5.04
C ALA A 17 -8.70 2.59 -5.00
N ALA A 18 -9.15 3.85 -5.05
CA ALA A 18 -8.27 5.01 -5.01
C ALA A 18 -7.50 5.10 -3.69
N TRP A 19 -8.14 4.84 -2.54
CA TRP A 19 -7.47 4.83 -1.24
C TRP A 19 -6.38 3.76 -1.15
N LEU A 20 -6.64 2.55 -1.67
CA LEU A 20 -5.63 1.51 -1.69
C LEU A 20 -4.43 1.89 -2.58
N VAL A 21 -4.70 2.32 -3.81
CA VAL A 21 -3.65 2.72 -4.77
C VAL A 21 -2.83 3.89 -4.22
N LEU A 22 -3.48 4.94 -3.72
CA LEU A 22 -2.83 6.11 -3.14
C LEU A 22 -1.97 5.70 -1.94
N GLY A 23 -2.51 4.88 -1.05
CA GLY A 23 -1.80 4.35 0.11
C GLY A 23 -0.53 3.61 -0.29
N PHE A 24 -0.61 2.70 -1.27
CA PHE A 24 0.57 1.97 -1.75
C PHE A 24 1.62 2.89 -2.37
N VAL A 25 1.22 3.75 -3.30
CA VAL A 25 2.15 4.63 -4.01
C VAL A 25 2.84 5.60 -3.07
N VAL A 26 2.08 6.24 -2.17
CA VAL A 26 2.65 7.23 -1.24
C VAL A 26 3.51 6.56 -0.17
N PHE A 27 3.10 5.41 0.37
CA PHE A 27 3.87 4.70 1.40
C PHE A 27 5.19 4.16 0.87
N TRP A 28 5.16 3.42 -0.23
CA TRP A 28 6.38 2.87 -0.82
C TRP A 28 7.24 3.99 -1.40
N GLY A 29 6.65 4.99 -2.08
CA GLY A 29 7.39 6.17 -2.55
C GLY A 29 8.11 6.92 -1.42
N ALA A 30 7.45 7.14 -0.28
CA ALA A 30 8.08 7.77 0.89
C ALA A 30 9.18 6.88 1.50
N THR A 31 8.95 5.57 1.56
CA THR A 31 9.93 4.59 2.05
C THR A 31 11.19 4.57 1.18
N GLY A 32 11.05 4.54 -0.13
CA GLY A 32 12.17 4.62 -1.07
C GLY A 32 12.97 5.92 -0.92
N ILE A 33 12.29 7.07 -0.87
CA ILE A 33 12.95 8.37 -0.63
C ILE A 33 13.70 8.38 0.70
N PHE A 34 13.07 7.86 1.76
CA PHE A 34 13.69 7.76 3.08
C PHE A 34 14.95 6.89 3.05
N ALA A 35 14.87 5.71 2.45
CA ALA A 35 15.98 4.77 2.39
C ALA A 35 17.15 5.31 1.53
N VAL A 36 16.87 5.93 0.37
CA VAL A 36 17.90 6.58 -0.45
C VAL A 36 18.55 7.73 0.32
N SER A 37 17.75 8.56 0.98
CA SER A 37 18.27 9.71 1.74
C SER A 37 19.14 9.25 2.90
N MET A 38 18.76 8.18 3.60
CA MET A 38 19.56 7.58 4.66
C MET A 38 20.89 7.03 4.12
N LEU A 39 20.87 6.38 2.95
CA LEU A 39 22.09 5.89 2.30
C LEU A 39 23.04 7.05 1.96
N LEU A 40 22.51 8.14 1.40
CA LEU A 40 23.27 9.35 1.05
C LEU A 40 23.81 10.09 2.29
N ASP A 41 23.16 9.96 3.45
CA ASP A 41 23.61 10.55 4.72
C ASP A 41 24.52 9.59 5.53
N GLY A 42 25.04 8.55 4.88
CA GLY A 42 25.98 7.60 5.49
C GLY A 42 25.34 6.69 6.54
N GLY A 43 24.05 6.34 6.38
CA GLY A 43 23.33 5.44 7.27
C GLY A 43 22.81 6.09 8.56
N ARG A 44 22.85 7.43 8.67
CA ARG A 44 22.44 8.15 9.88
C ARG A 44 20.93 8.40 9.91
N VAL A 45 20.21 7.62 10.72
CA VAL A 45 18.76 7.79 10.92
C VAL A 45 18.41 9.07 11.71
N ALA A 46 19.23 9.43 12.69
CA ALA A 46 18.98 10.55 13.62
C ALA A 46 19.50 11.90 13.09
N SER A 47 19.49 12.08 11.77
CA SER A 47 19.92 13.33 11.14
C SER A 47 18.75 14.30 10.99
N PRO A 48 18.95 15.62 11.20
CA PRO A 48 17.90 16.62 11.02
C PRO A 48 17.26 16.62 9.63
N ARG A 49 17.97 16.10 8.61
CA ARG A 49 17.47 15.96 7.23
C ARG A 49 16.60 14.72 7.04
N ILE A 50 16.80 13.68 7.85
CA ILE A 50 16.15 12.37 7.73
C ILE A 50 14.89 12.27 8.62
N LEU A 51 14.88 12.96 9.76
CA LEU A 51 13.73 12.98 10.68
C LEU A 51 12.40 13.39 10.02
N PRO A 52 12.34 14.44 9.17
CA PRO A 52 11.09 14.78 8.47
C PRO A 52 10.61 13.68 7.52
N LEU A 53 11.55 12.95 6.89
CA LEU A 53 11.22 11.83 6.01
C LEU A 53 10.67 10.64 6.79
N ALA A 54 11.15 10.39 8.01
CA ALA A 54 10.55 9.39 8.90
C ALA A 54 9.10 9.75 9.25
N SER A 55 8.81 11.03 9.53
CA SER A 55 7.44 11.50 9.74
C SER A 55 6.56 11.32 8.49
N LEU A 56 7.10 11.52 7.30
CA LEU A 56 6.41 11.28 6.04
C LEU A 56 6.08 9.78 5.85
N VAL A 57 7.02 8.89 6.15
CA VAL A 57 6.79 7.43 6.12
C VAL A 57 5.67 7.05 7.09
N ILE A 58 5.67 7.58 8.32
CA ILE A 58 4.61 7.33 9.29
C ILE A 58 3.25 7.85 8.79
N ALA A 59 3.18 9.07 8.27
CA ALA A 59 1.95 9.65 7.75
C ALA A 59 1.40 8.85 6.55
N SER A 60 2.28 8.42 5.65
CA SER A 60 1.91 7.60 4.50
C SER A 60 1.45 6.19 4.90
N ALA A 61 2.01 5.61 5.96
CA ALA A 61 1.55 4.33 6.52
C ALA A 61 0.11 4.43 7.05
N VAL A 62 -0.27 5.58 7.63
CA VAL A 62 -1.66 5.83 8.04
C VAL A 62 -2.60 5.87 6.82
N ILE A 63 -2.19 6.47 5.71
CA ILE A 63 -2.97 6.48 4.46
C ILE A 63 -3.14 5.06 3.91
N LEU A 64 -2.07 4.27 3.89
CA LEU A 64 -2.11 2.86 3.47
C LEU A 64 -3.05 2.04 4.37
N GLU A 65 -2.99 2.24 5.69
CA GLU A 65 -3.86 1.60 6.65
C GLU A 65 -5.35 1.91 6.39
N PHE A 66 -5.70 3.13 6.00
CA PHE A 66 -7.08 3.46 5.58
C PHE A 66 -7.52 2.64 4.35
N GLY A 67 -6.67 2.52 3.33
CA GLY A 67 -6.94 1.69 2.15
C GLY A 67 -7.11 0.21 2.51
N LEU A 68 -6.23 -0.31 3.36
CA LEU A 68 -6.26 -1.70 3.83
C LEU A 68 -7.52 -2.02 4.66
N ARG A 69 -7.97 -1.09 5.51
CA ARG A 69 -9.20 -1.25 6.29
C ARG A 69 -10.44 -1.31 5.41
N ARG A 70 -10.50 -0.48 4.37
CA ARG A 70 -11.59 -0.52 3.37
C ARG A 70 -11.57 -1.84 2.60
N LEU A 71 -10.39 -2.28 2.17
CA LEU A 71 -10.24 -3.59 1.53
C LEU A 71 -10.69 -4.73 2.46
N GLN A 72 -10.36 -4.68 3.76
CA GLN A 72 -10.83 -5.67 4.72
C GLN A 72 -12.35 -5.68 4.85
N ALA A 73 -12.97 -4.51 4.96
CA ALA A 73 -14.42 -4.40 5.03
C ALA A 73 -15.08 -4.99 3.78
N ASN A 74 -14.50 -4.76 2.61
CA ASN A 74 -15.00 -5.29 1.34
C ASN A 74 -14.80 -6.82 1.21
N LEU A 75 -13.67 -7.36 1.67
CA LEU A 75 -13.38 -8.79 1.59
C LEU A 75 -14.13 -9.62 2.63
N THR A 76 -14.38 -9.07 3.82
CA THR A 76 -14.89 -9.82 4.97
C THR A 76 -16.30 -9.42 5.40
N GLY A 77 -16.82 -8.31 4.88
CA GLY A 77 -18.08 -7.70 5.33
C GLY A 77 -18.01 -7.11 6.75
N LYS A 78 -16.84 -7.08 7.39
CA LYS A 78 -16.67 -6.62 8.78
C LYS A 78 -15.81 -5.36 8.84
N THR A 79 -16.39 -4.31 9.41
CA THR A 79 -15.68 -3.06 9.72
C THR A 79 -14.85 -3.24 10.99
N LEU A 80 -13.57 -2.85 10.93
CA LEU A 80 -12.71 -2.81 12.10
C LEU A 80 -13.07 -1.67 13.04
N SER A 81 -12.74 -1.83 14.33
CA SER A 81 -12.78 -0.72 15.29
C SER A 81 -11.89 0.45 14.82
N PRO A 82 -12.24 1.70 15.16
CA PRO A 82 -11.44 2.86 14.77
C PRO A 82 -9.97 2.71 15.14
N TRP A 83 -9.09 3.17 14.25
CA TRP A 83 -7.65 3.17 14.50
C TRP A 83 -7.34 3.96 15.79
N PRO A 84 -6.47 3.44 16.69
CA PRO A 84 -5.57 2.30 16.51
C PRO A 84 -6.08 0.94 17.04
N ARG A 85 -7.35 0.83 17.46
CA ARG A 85 -7.83 -0.34 18.25
C ARG A 85 -8.22 -1.59 17.44
N GLY A 86 -8.06 -1.58 16.13
CA GLY A 86 -8.37 -2.70 15.24
C GLY A 86 -7.20 -2.99 14.31
N ILE A 87 -6.92 -4.25 14.00
CA ILE A 87 -5.75 -4.63 13.20
C ILE A 87 -6.25 -5.26 11.89
N VAL A 88 -5.65 -4.84 10.78
CA VAL A 88 -5.90 -5.46 9.47
C VAL A 88 -5.37 -6.89 9.48
N SER A 89 -6.18 -7.85 9.05
CA SER A 89 -5.81 -9.25 9.03
C SER A 89 -4.66 -9.52 8.07
N LEU A 90 -3.78 -10.48 8.40
CA LEU A 90 -2.70 -10.92 7.51
C LEU A 90 -3.22 -11.39 6.16
N HIS A 91 -4.43 -11.98 6.12
CA HIS A 91 -5.09 -12.35 4.87
C HIS A 91 -5.44 -11.13 4.01
N THR A 92 -5.95 -10.05 4.60
CA THR A 92 -6.20 -8.80 3.87
C THR A 92 -4.89 -8.22 3.34
N ILE A 93 -3.84 -8.22 4.16
CA ILE A 93 -2.52 -7.73 3.75
C ILE A 93 -2.01 -8.55 2.57
N SER A 94 -2.03 -9.89 2.63
CA SER A 94 -1.58 -10.73 1.52
C SER A 94 -2.41 -10.49 0.26
N GLN A 95 -3.74 -10.33 0.39
CA GLN A 95 -4.62 -9.96 -0.73
C GLN A 95 -4.28 -8.59 -1.31
N ALA A 96 -3.97 -7.60 -0.49
CA ALA A 96 -3.62 -6.25 -0.92
C ALA A 96 -2.35 -6.23 -1.77
N PHE A 97 -1.37 -7.06 -1.43
CA PHE A 97 -0.15 -7.16 -2.19
C PHE A 97 -0.31 -7.91 -3.51
N LEU A 98 -1.34 -8.74 -3.73
CA LEU A 98 -1.48 -9.49 -5.00
C LEU A 98 -1.53 -8.54 -6.22
N PRO A 99 -0.83 -8.88 -7.34
CA PRO A 99 -0.85 -8.03 -8.53
C PRO A 99 -2.25 -7.90 -9.12
N SER A 100 -3.06 -8.95 -8.99
CA SER A 100 -4.45 -8.96 -9.44
C SER A 100 -5.32 -7.96 -8.68
N THR A 101 -5.10 -7.79 -7.37
CA THR A 101 -5.80 -6.79 -6.56
C THR A 101 -5.41 -5.37 -6.98
N MET A 102 -4.12 -5.12 -7.21
CA MET A 102 -3.65 -3.82 -7.67
C MET A 102 -4.13 -3.49 -9.07
N SER A 103 -4.15 -4.48 -9.98
CA SER A 103 -4.70 -4.33 -11.33
C SER A 103 -6.19 -4.01 -11.28
N GLU A 104 -6.99 -4.76 -10.51
CA GLU A 104 -8.42 -4.50 -10.33
C GLU A 104 -8.65 -3.09 -9.76
N ALA A 105 -7.86 -2.67 -8.78
CA ALA A 105 -7.93 -1.32 -8.21
C ALA A 105 -7.63 -0.25 -9.27
N ALA A 106 -6.58 -0.41 -10.08
CA ALA A 106 -6.25 0.53 -11.14
C ALA A 106 -7.35 0.63 -12.19
N ASP A 107 -7.84 -0.51 -12.66
CA ASP A 107 -8.91 -0.57 -13.66
C ASP A 107 -10.17 0.13 -13.12
N ARG A 108 -10.47 -0.04 -11.82
CA ARG A 108 -11.58 0.64 -11.14
C ARG A 108 -11.44 2.15 -11.10
N ILE A 109 -10.21 2.68 -11.00
CA ILE A 109 -9.94 4.13 -11.02
C ILE A 109 -9.71 4.69 -12.42
N GLY A 110 -9.85 3.88 -13.48
CA GLY A 110 -9.68 4.29 -14.87
C GLY A 110 -8.23 4.39 -15.32
N LEU A 111 -7.30 3.76 -14.60
CA LEU A 111 -5.90 3.59 -15.01
C LEU A 111 -5.70 2.22 -15.65
N ASN A 112 -4.59 2.02 -16.35
CA ASN A 112 -4.23 0.71 -16.88
C ASN A 112 -3.75 -0.22 -15.74
N GLY A 113 -4.57 -1.21 -15.38
CA GLY A 113 -4.32 -2.23 -14.36
C GLY A 113 -2.93 -2.83 -14.39
N LYS A 114 -2.50 -3.30 -15.56
CA LYS A 114 -1.20 -3.97 -15.72
C LYS A 114 -0.03 -3.03 -15.48
N VAL A 115 -0.12 -1.81 -16.03
CA VAL A 115 0.96 -0.81 -15.89
C VAL A 115 1.09 -0.37 -14.43
N LEU A 116 -0.02 -0.07 -13.76
CA LEU A 116 0.03 0.34 -12.36
C LEU A 116 0.51 -0.80 -11.46
N ALA A 117 0.00 -2.02 -11.66
CA ALA A 117 0.44 -3.17 -10.88
C ALA A 117 1.95 -3.41 -11.06
N ALA A 118 2.46 -3.36 -12.30
CA ALA A 118 3.89 -3.49 -12.56
C ALA A 118 4.70 -2.36 -11.89
N PHE A 119 4.25 -1.11 -11.99
CA PHE A 119 4.90 0.03 -11.35
C PHE A 119 5.01 -0.13 -9.83
N VAL A 120 3.89 -0.44 -9.16
CA VAL A 120 3.86 -0.64 -7.71
C VAL A 120 4.76 -1.81 -7.32
N TYR A 121 4.75 -2.90 -8.08
CA TYR A 121 5.60 -4.05 -7.79
C TYR A 121 7.09 -3.75 -7.91
N VAL A 122 7.49 -3.05 -8.97
CA VAL A 122 8.88 -2.61 -9.14
C VAL A 122 9.31 -1.72 -7.98
N LEU A 123 8.43 -0.79 -7.57
CA LEU A 123 8.67 0.11 -6.42
C LEU A 123 8.87 -0.69 -5.12
N VAL A 124 7.95 -1.61 -4.79
CA VAL A 124 8.05 -2.46 -3.60
C VAL A 124 9.34 -3.28 -3.59
N VAL A 125 9.68 -3.92 -4.71
CA VAL A 125 10.90 -4.74 -4.81
C VAL A 125 12.15 -3.87 -4.67
N ALA A 126 12.19 -2.70 -5.31
CA ALA A 126 13.30 -1.76 -5.20
C ALA A 126 13.50 -1.30 -3.75
N ASP A 127 12.41 -0.96 -3.06
CA ASP A 127 12.47 -0.51 -1.67
C ASP A 127 12.92 -1.62 -0.72
N LEU A 128 12.46 -2.85 -0.92
CA LEU A 128 12.90 -4.01 -0.13
C LEU A 128 14.40 -4.29 -0.33
N VAL A 129 14.89 -4.23 -1.56
CA VAL A 129 16.33 -4.37 -1.87
C VAL A 129 17.12 -3.25 -1.22
N LEU A 130 16.65 -2.00 -1.33
CA LEU A 130 17.33 -0.84 -0.79
C LEU A 130 17.40 -0.88 0.74
N LEU A 131 16.30 -1.26 1.40
CA LEU A 131 16.28 -1.46 2.85
C LEU A 131 17.28 -2.55 3.27
N ALA A 132 17.33 -3.67 2.55
CA ALA A 132 18.30 -4.73 2.83
C ALA A 132 19.75 -4.24 2.72
N VAL A 133 20.06 -3.43 1.71
CA VAL A 133 21.40 -2.81 1.52
C VAL A 133 21.73 -1.81 2.62
N VAL A 134 20.76 -1.03 3.09
CA VAL A 134 20.99 -0.03 4.15
C VAL A 134 21.18 -0.67 5.53
N THR A 135 20.59 -1.85 5.76
CA THR A 135 20.68 -2.57 7.05
C THR A 135 21.80 -3.61 7.15
N GLY A 136 22.39 -4.01 6.03
CA GLY A 136 23.47 -5.01 5.95
C GLY A 136 24.85 -4.37 5.98
#